data_AF-A0A9P5YPN8-F1
#
_entry.id   AF-A0A9P5YPN8-F1
#
_cell.length_a   1.000
_cell.length_b   1.000
_cell.length_c   1.000
_cell.angle_alpha   90.00
_cell.angle_beta   90.00
_cell.angle_gamma   90.00
#
_symmetry.space_group_name_H-M   'P 1'
#
loop_
_entity.id
_entity.type
_entity.pdbx_description
1 polymer ?
#
loop_
_entity_poly.entity_id
_entity_poly.type
_entity_poly.pdbx_seq_one_letter_code
_entity_poly.pdbx_strand_id
1 'polypeptide(L)'
;VVSIDQFKNWLATQDPANITFVGKPLGDLSDLSKRDSTDTIVTFCPIKAGNICTGACTVSHGSDLCISAPGTNCLFATADVAFCDGGNCDGSCNSFSSCGTVLDNGFCDTPGTSSIAVAA
;
A
#
# COMPACT_ATOMS: atom_id res chain seq x y z
N VAL A 1 5.81 -6.86 5.56
CA VAL A 1 4.93 -7.50 4.55
C VAL A 1 3.70 -8.04 5.24
N VAL A 2 2.51 -7.81 4.68
CA VAL A 2 1.23 -8.20 5.29
C VAL A 2 0.49 -9.22 4.42
N SER A 3 -0.27 -10.15 5.02
CA SER A 3 -0.96 -11.20 4.26
C SER A 3 -2.21 -10.70 3.52
N ILE A 4 -2.62 -11.45 2.49
CA ILE A 4 -3.85 -11.16 1.72
C ILE A 4 -5.10 -11.18 2.61
N ASP A 5 -5.18 -12.07 3.60
CA ASP A 5 -6.35 -12.15 4.49
C ASP A 5 -6.43 -10.95 5.44
N GLN A 6 -5.27 -10.45 5.91
CA GLN A 6 -5.23 -9.19 6.66
C GLN A 6 -5.66 -8.00 5.80
N PHE A 7 -5.25 -7.96 4.53
CA PHE A 7 -5.72 -6.94 3.58
C PHE A 7 -7.24 -6.99 3.41
N LYS A 8 -7.82 -8.18 3.20
CA LYS A 8 -9.28 -8.36 3.06
C LYS A 8 -10.03 -7.89 4.30
N ASN A 9 -9.55 -8.25 5.48
CA ASN A 9 -10.17 -7.86 6.75
C ASN A 9 -10.15 -6.34 6.94
N TRP A 10 -9.02 -5.68 6.63
CA TRP A 10 -8.94 -4.23 6.67
C TRP A 10 -9.88 -3.58 5.66
N LEU A 11 -9.92 -4.09 4.42
CA LEU A 11 -10.75 -3.54 3.36
C LEU A 11 -12.25 -3.62 3.71
N ALA A 12 -12.68 -4.72 4.36
CA ALA A 12 -14.05 -4.89 4.81
C ALA A 12 -14.52 -3.88 5.87
N THR A 13 -13.58 -3.23 6.58
CA THR A 13 -13.91 -2.19 7.57
C THR A 13 -13.86 -0.77 7.02
N GLN A 14 -13.49 -0.57 5.75
CA GLN A 14 -13.38 0.77 5.16
C GLN A 14 -14.71 1.24 4.55
N ASP A 15 -14.92 2.55 4.56
CA ASP A 15 -15.97 3.17 3.75
C ASP A 15 -15.55 3.15 2.27
N PRO A 16 -16.31 2.51 1.37
CA PRO A 16 -15.97 2.43 -0.05
C PRO A 16 -15.83 3.79 -0.73
N ALA A 17 -16.46 4.87 -0.21
CA ALA A 17 -16.31 6.21 -0.76
C ALA A 17 -14.91 6.81 -0.54
N ASN A 18 -14.14 6.28 0.40
CA ASN A 18 -12.81 6.78 0.78
C ASN A 18 -11.65 5.95 0.18
N ILE A 19 -11.96 4.93 -0.61
CA ILE A 19 -10.98 4.04 -1.23
C ILE A 19 -10.97 4.23 -2.74
N THR A 20 -9.81 4.59 -3.29
CA THR A 20 -9.58 4.62 -4.73
C THR A 20 -8.81 3.40 -5.16
N PHE A 21 -9.32 2.62 -6.12
CA PHE A 21 -8.61 1.48 -6.69
C PHE A 21 -7.91 1.87 -7.99
N VAL A 22 -6.62 1.56 -8.11
CA VAL A 22 -5.78 1.84 -9.28
C VAL A 22 -5.11 0.56 -9.75
N GLY A 23 -5.04 0.36 -11.06
CA GLY A 23 -4.41 -0.82 -11.67
C GLY A 23 -5.41 -1.94 -11.98
N LYS A 24 -4.96 -3.20 -11.87
CA LYS A 24 -5.79 -4.37 -12.21
C LYS A 24 -7.02 -4.41 -11.28
N PRO A 25 -8.24 -4.63 -11.83
CA PRO A 25 -9.44 -4.69 -11.01
C PRO A 25 -9.25 -5.69 -9.88
N LEU A 26 -9.60 -5.27 -8.66
CA LEU A 26 -9.87 -6.25 -7.63
C LEU A 26 -11.18 -6.92 -8.03
N GLY A 27 -11.13 -8.03 -8.76
CA GLY A 27 -12.29 -8.91 -8.96
C GLY A 27 -12.89 -9.36 -7.62
N ASP A 28 -13.83 -10.31 -7.63
CA ASP A 28 -14.51 -10.80 -6.42
C ASP A 28 -13.52 -11.08 -5.27
N LEU A 29 -13.84 -10.70 -4.04
CA LEU A 29 -12.92 -10.81 -2.88
C LEU A 29 -12.53 -12.28 -2.61
N SER A 30 -13.37 -13.22 -3.04
CA SER A 30 -13.08 -14.66 -3.06
C SER A 30 -11.97 -15.05 -4.04
N ASP A 31 -11.74 -14.24 -5.07
CA ASP A 31 -10.80 -14.47 -6.17
C ASP A 31 -9.40 -13.93 -5.88
N LEU A 32 -9.21 -13.17 -4.80
CA LEU A 32 -7.89 -12.77 -4.29
C LEU A 32 -6.98 -13.98 -3.97
N SER A 33 -7.60 -15.13 -3.69
CA SER A 33 -6.94 -16.40 -3.37
C SER A 33 -6.43 -17.15 -4.61
N LYS A 34 -6.89 -16.78 -5.81
CA LYS A 34 -6.48 -17.37 -7.10
C LYS A 34 -5.48 -16.51 -7.86
N ARG A 35 -5.11 -15.35 -7.31
CA ARG A 35 -4.22 -14.40 -7.98
C ARG A 35 -2.79 -14.85 -7.82
N ASP A 36 -2.10 -14.96 -8.96
CA ASP A 36 -0.72 -15.37 -9.08
C ASP A 36 0.15 -14.68 -8.02
N SER A 37 1.08 -15.45 -7.46
CA SER A 37 2.04 -15.04 -6.43
C SER A 37 3.03 -13.94 -6.87
N THR A 38 2.70 -13.17 -7.90
CA THR A 38 3.54 -12.16 -8.55
C THR A 38 2.96 -10.74 -8.48
N ASP A 39 1.64 -10.57 -8.39
CA ASP A 39 1.05 -9.22 -8.32
C ASP A 39 1.06 -8.70 -6.86
N THR A 40 1.54 -7.48 -6.66
CA THR A 40 1.59 -6.84 -5.34
C THR A 40 0.43 -5.87 -5.17
N ILE A 41 -0.25 -5.98 -4.04
CA ILE A 41 -1.23 -4.99 -3.57
C ILE A 41 -0.52 -4.02 -2.63
N VAL A 42 -0.60 -2.73 -2.94
CA VAL A 42 -0.09 -1.63 -2.15
C VAL A 42 -1.24 -0.72 -1.79
N THR A 43 -1.43 -0.46 -0.50
CA THR A 43 -2.39 0.51 0.02
C THR A 43 -1.64 1.65 0.66
N PHE A 44 -1.92 2.89 0.27
CA PHE A 44 -1.26 4.06 0.85
C PHE A 44 -2.27 5.16 1.16
N CYS A 45 -2.03 5.85 2.27
CA CYS A 45 -2.95 6.85 2.80
C CYS A 45 -2.20 8.15 3.14
N PRO A 46 -2.82 9.31 2.88
CA PRO A 46 -2.18 10.60 3.16
C PRO A 46 -2.29 11.02 4.62
N ILE A 47 -3.18 10.43 5.43
CA ILE A 47 -3.40 10.86 6.81
C ILE A 47 -3.06 9.72 7.78
N LYS A 48 -2.21 10.04 8.76
CA LYS A 48 -1.96 9.22 9.94
C LYS A 48 -2.56 9.93 11.16
N ALA A 49 -3.53 9.29 11.80
CA ALA A 49 -4.16 9.76 13.04
C ALA A 49 -3.80 8.81 14.19
N GLY A 50 -2.76 9.16 14.95
CA GLY A 50 -2.18 8.25 15.95
C GLY A 50 -1.55 7.04 15.29
N ASN A 51 -2.03 5.83 15.61
CA ASN A 51 -1.58 4.57 15.03
C ASN A 51 -2.44 4.11 13.83
N ILE A 52 -3.40 4.93 13.38
CA ILE A 52 -4.35 4.55 12.34
C ILE A 52 -4.07 5.32 11.05
N CYS A 53 -4.05 4.58 9.94
CA CYS A 53 -4.07 5.14 8.59
C CYS A 53 -5.48 5.46 8.14
N THR A 54 -5.69 6.67 7.64
CA THR A 54 -7.02 7.16 7.27
C THR A 54 -6.94 8.20 6.15
N GLY A 55 -8.09 8.77 5.79
CA GLY A 55 -8.28 9.69 4.68
C GLY A 55 -8.61 8.98 3.38
N ALA A 56 -8.35 9.66 2.26
CA ALA A 56 -8.55 9.12 0.92
C ALA A 56 -7.40 8.17 0.55
N CYS A 57 -7.51 6.92 0.99
CA CYS A 57 -6.51 5.90 0.72
C CYS A 57 -6.62 5.41 -0.72
N THR A 58 -5.48 5.10 -1.32
CA THR A 58 -5.40 4.50 -2.65
C THR A 58 -4.87 3.08 -2.54
N VAL A 59 -5.55 2.15 -3.19
CA VAL A 59 -5.15 0.75 -3.32
C VAL A 59 -4.68 0.55 -4.76
N SER A 60 -3.37 0.39 -4.91
CA SER A 60 -2.74 0.03 -6.18
C SER A 60 -2.50 -1.48 -6.25
N HIS A 61 -2.70 -2.06 -7.43
CA HIS A 61 -2.52 -3.48 -7.67
C HIS A 61 -1.78 -3.74 -8.99
N GLY A 62 -0.60 -4.36 -8.88
CA GLY A 62 0.20 -4.81 -10.02
C GLY A 62 1.63 -5.17 -9.62
N SER A 63 2.48 -5.43 -10.61
CA SER A 63 3.91 -5.75 -10.49
C SER A 63 4.71 -4.84 -11.44
N ASP A 64 6.00 -4.65 -11.18
CA ASP A 64 6.89 -3.80 -12.03
C ASP A 64 6.34 -2.38 -12.26
N LEU A 65 5.93 -1.72 -11.18
CA LEU A 65 5.29 -0.40 -11.23
C LEU A 65 6.01 0.59 -10.34
N CYS A 66 6.20 1.81 -10.87
CA CYS A 66 6.47 2.96 -10.05
C CYS A 66 5.18 3.77 -9.84
N ILE A 67 4.68 3.78 -8.61
CA ILE A 67 3.43 4.43 -8.23
C ILE A 67 3.76 5.84 -7.73
N SER A 68 3.17 6.87 -8.35
CA SER A 68 3.19 8.23 -7.81
C SER A 68 2.26 8.30 -6.60
N ALA A 69 2.82 8.62 -5.43
CA ALA A 69 2.11 8.60 -4.15
C ALA A 69 2.47 9.81 -3.26
N PRO A 70 2.44 11.06 -3.78
CA PRO A 70 2.86 12.26 -3.06
C PRO A 70 2.06 12.48 -1.77
N GLY A 71 2.76 12.79 -0.68
CA GLY A 71 2.15 13.08 0.61
C GLY A 71 1.60 11.84 1.33
N THR A 72 2.02 10.65 0.91
CA THR A 72 1.73 9.42 1.64
C THR A 72 2.42 9.48 3.00
N ASN A 73 1.66 9.22 4.05
CA ASN A 73 2.17 9.18 5.41
C ASN A 73 2.16 7.77 6.00
N CYS A 74 1.41 6.87 5.40
CA CYS A 74 1.49 5.48 5.76
C CYS A 74 1.07 4.54 4.63
N LEU A 75 1.63 3.35 4.71
CA LEU A 75 1.75 2.40 3.62
C LEU A 75 1.47 0.99 4.14
N PHE A 76 0.83 0.17 3.33
CA PHE A 76 0.64 -1.25 3.54
C PHE A 76 0.96 -1.96 2.23
N ALA A 77 1.67 -3.08 2.28
CA ALA A 77 1.94 -3.88 1.09
C ALA A 77 1.94 -5.39 1.37
N THR A 78 1.47 -6.13 0.38
CA THR A 78 1.42 -7.61 0.37
C THR A 78 2.72 -8.27 -0.11
N ALA A 79 3.66 -7.47 -0.63
CA ALA A 79 5.04 -7.85 -0.89
C ALA A 79 5.99 -6.79 -0.32
N ASP A 80 7.29 -7.01 -0.43
CA ASP A 80 8.27 -5.99 -0.08
C ASP A 80 8.36 -4.97 -1.22
N VAL A 81 8.03 -3.72 -0.91
CA VAL A 81 8.04 -2.60 -1.85
C VAL A 81 8.98 -1.53 -1.33
N ALA A 82 9.56 -0.73 -2.23
CA ALA A 82 10.37 0.42 -1.83
C ALA A 82 9.50 1.68 -1.82
N PHE A 83 9.55 2.46 -0.74
CA PHE A 83 8.90 3.76 -0.65
C PHE A 83 9.97 4.85 -0.62
N CYS A 84 9.83 5.83 -1.50
CA CYS A 84 10.84 6.85 -1.76
C CYS A 84 10.30 8.26 -1.47
N ASP A 85 11.16 9.15 -0.99
CA ASP A 85 10.83 10.57 -0.76
C ASP A 85 10.79 11.40 -2.07
N GLY A 86 11.41 10.89 -3.13
CA GLY A 86 11.42 11.46 -4.47
C GLY A 86 10.26 10.98 -5.35
N GLY A 87 10.07 11.67 -6.49
CA GLY A 87 9.10 11.28 -7.50
C GLY A 87 9.65 10.15 -8.38
N ASN A 88 8.83 9.49 -9.21
CA ASN A 88 9.32 8.48 -10.18
C ASN A 88 10.22 7.37 -9.59
N CYS A 89 10.06 7.05 -8.30
CA CYS A 89 10.85 6.05 -7.59
C CYS A 89 12.35 6.39 -7.53
N ASP A 90 12.65 7.68 -7.43
CA ASP A 90 13.98 8.23 -7.19
C ASP A 90 14.15 8.75 -5.75
N GLY A 91 15.34 9.26 -5.45
CA GLY A 91 15.67 9.83 -4.14
C GLY A 91 16.08 8.79 -3.11
N SER A 92 15.66 9.00 -1.86
CA SER A 92 15.93 8.12 -0.73
C SER A 92 14.80 7.09 -0.59
N CYS A 93 15.08 5.86 -1.01
CA CYS A 93 14.13 4.76 -0.94
C CYS A 93 14.42 3.84 0.25
N ASN A 94 13.37 3.45 0.98
CA ASN A 94 13.44 2.45 2.05
C ASN A 94 12.54 1.27 1.71
N SER A 95 12.90 0.06 2.15
CA SER A 95 12.06 -1.12 1.94
C SER A 95 10.95 -1.21 2.98
N PHE A 96 9.77 -1.67 2.58
CA PHE A 96 8.65 -1.93 3.48
C PHE A 96 9.00 -2.99 4.54
N SER A 97 9.85 -3.96 4.19
CA SER A 97 10.40 -4.93 5.13
C SER A 97 11.21 -4.31 6.26
N SER A 98 11.83 -3.15 6.03
CA SER A 98 12.59 -2.37 7.01
C SER A 98 11.74 -1.35 7.79
N CYS A 99 10.41 -1.53 7.81
CA CYS A 99 9.51 -0.63 8.50
C CYS A 99 9.93 -0.36 9.95
N GLY A 100 10.29 0.89 10.25
CA GLY A 100 10.74 1.28 11.59
C GLY A 100 9.59 1.29 12.59
N THR A 101 8.46 1.91 12.22
CA THR A 101 7.27 2.02 13.07
C THR A 101 6.09 1.36 12.39
N VAL A 102 5.69 0.20 12.91
CA VAL A 102 4.48 -0.51 12.46
C VAL A 102 3.26 0.10 13.16
N LEU A 103 2.24 0.41 12.36
CA LEU A 103 0.95 0.97 12.72
C LEU A 103 -0.12 -0.14 12.77
N ASP A 104 -1.35 0.24 13.15
CA ASP A 104 -2.46 -0.69 13.22
C ASP A 104 -2.75 -1.35 11.86
N ASN A 105 -3.27 -2.58 11.88
CA ASN A 105 -3.56 -3.38 10.68
C ASN A 105 -2.34 -3.69 9.79
N GLY A 106 -1.12 -3.55 10.32
CA GLY A 106 0.11 -3.87 9.60
C GLY A 106 0.56 -2.77 8.62
N PHE A 107 0.00 -1.57 8.73
CA PHE A 107 0.54 -0.40 8.05
C PHE A 107 1.93 -0.06 8.60
N CYS A 108 2.73 0.62 7.79
CA CYS A 108 3.99 1.23 8.19
C CYS A 108 3.85 2.74 8.20
N ASP A 109 4.47 3.38 9.18
CA ASP A 109 4.65 4.83 9.21
C ASP A 109 5.70 5.24 8.19
N THR A 110 5.28 5.94 7.13
CA THR A 110 6.13 6.31 6.00
C THR A 110 5.93 7.77 5.63
N PRO A 111 6.18 8.71 6.56
CA PRO A 111 5.93 10.13 6.36
C PRO A 111 6.77 10.70 5.22
N GLY A 112 6.15 11.52 4.38
CA GLY A 112 6.84 12.18 3.27
C GLY A 112 7.16 11.25 2.09
N THR A 113 6.51 10.09 2.00
CA THR A 113 6.63 9.24 0.81
C THR A 113 6.02 9.96 -0.38
N SER A 114 6.74 9.96 -1.50
CA SER A 114 6.34 10.57 -2.76
C SER A 114 6.12 9.55 -3.88
N SER A 115 6.80 8.41 -3.83
CA SER A 115 6.58 7.32 -4.78
C SER A 115 6.83 5.95 -4.16
N ILE A 116 6.24 4.92 -4.77
CA ILE A 116 6.34 3.53 -4.31
C ILE A 116 6.74 2.64 -5.49
N ALA A 117 7.92 2.02 -5.41
CA ALA A 117 8.40 1.04 -6.36
C ALA A 117 7.98 -0.37 -5.96
N VAL A 118 7.30 -1.03 -6.88
CA VAL A 118 6.86 -2.41 -6.77
C VAL A 118 7.74 -3.25 -7.68
N ALA A 119 8.44 -4.23 -7.10
CA ALA A 119 9.28 -5.15 -7.86
C ALA A 119 8.43 -6.07 -8.77
N ALA A 120 9.09 -6.61 -9.81
CA ALA A 120 8.52 -7.58 -10.75
C ALA A 120 8.50 -9.00 -10.17
#